data_AF-A0A975JHD5-F1
#
_entry.id   AF-A0A975JHD5-F1
#
_cell.length_a   1.000
_cell.length_b   1.000
_cell.length_c   1.000
_cell.angle_alpha   90.00
_cell.angle_beta   90.00
_cell.angle_gamma   90.00
#
_symmetry.space_group_name_H-M   'P 1'
#
loop_
_entity.id
_entity.type
_entity.pdbx_description
1 polymer ?
#
loop_
_entity_poly.entity_id
_entity_poly.type
_entity_poly.pdbx_seq_one_letter_code
_entity_poly.pdbx_strand_id
1 'polypeptide(L)'
;MPNNRKPIFDTVRTILKRGFRQAEVDALDAALDRSGGEADTEASGNATLGAAGIALIKRFEGCARLRVDGLVEAYPDPGTGGDPWTIGWGATGRDGDGRIGPGTVWTQAQCDARLAADLQRYAADVVRAIGDTPTTQAQFDALVSFHYNTGAIARATLTRKHNARDHEGAALEFARWNRAGGRVLKGLVRRRAAEAELYRS
;
A
#
# COMPACT_ATOMS: atom_id res chain seq x y z
N MET A 1 -1.44 1.24 16.72
CA MET A 1 -1.62 1.29 18.19
C MET A 1 -0.56 2.21 18.76
N PRO A 2 -0.85 3.10 19.73
CA PRO A 2 0.22 3.79 20.44
C PRO A 2 1.05 2.73 21.16
N ASN A 3 2.35 2.69 20.87
CA ASN A 3 3.27 1.72 21.44
C ASN A 3 3.24 1.91 22.98
N ASN A 4 2.81 0.90 23.74
CA ASN A 4 2.72 1.02 25.20
C ASN A 4 4.14 0.92 25.78
N ARG A 5 4.84 2.06 25.86
CA ARG A 5 6.25 2.15 26.26
C ARG A 5 6.46 1.89 27.77
N LYS A 6 5.39 1.90 28.57
CA LYS A 6 5.43 1.83 30.03
C LYS A 6 6.16 0.59 30.59
N PRO A 7 5.94 -0.64 30.10
CA PRO A 7 6.61 -1.83 30.64
C PRO A 7 8.14 -1.78 30.48
N ILE A 8 8.63 -1.29 29.34
CA ILE A 8 10.07 -1.21 29.05
C ILE A 8 10.76 -0.20 29.97
N PHE A 9 10.14 0.98 30.15
CA PHE A 9 10.63 1.98 31.08
C PHE A 9 10.63 1.48 32.53
N ASP A 10 9.63 0.71 32.93
CA ASP A 10 9.54 0.14 34.29
C ASP A 10 10.61 -0.94 34.54
N THR A 11 10.92 -1.77 33.54
CA THR A 11 12.02 -2.75 33.61
C THR A 11 13.37 -2.07 33.80
N VAL A 12 13.68 -1.07 32.97
CA VAL A 12 14.97 -0.36 33.03
C VAL A 12 15.08 0.43 34.35
N ARG A 13 13.97 0.99 34.87
CA ARG A 13 13.94 1.63 36.19
C ARG A 13 14.29 0.66 37.31
N THR A 14 13.80 -0.58 37.22
CA THR A 14 14.10 -1.65 38.19
C THR A 14 15.59 -2.01 38.17
N ILE A 15 16.21 -2.06 37.00
CA ILE A 15 17.65 -2.36 36.85
C ILE A 15 18.50 -1.23 37.42
N LEU A 16 18.18 0.02 37.08
CA LEU A 16 18.98 1.18 37.49
C LEU A 16 18.75 1.58 38.96
N LYS A 17 17.66 1.10 39.59
CA LYS A 17 17.22 1.45 40.95
C LYS A 17 17.11 2.97 41.20
N ARG A 18 16.85 3.75 40.14
CA ARG A 18 16.65 5.20 40.18
C ARG A 18 15.71 5.65 39.07
N GLY A 19 15.17 6.87 39.18
CA GLY A 19 14.40 7.52 38.11
C GLY A 19 15.28 7.92 36.92
N PHE A 20 14.63 8.15 35.77
CA PHE A 20 15.27 8.66 34.56
C PHE A 20 15.39 10.18 34.58
N ARG A 21 16.45 10.69 33.99
CA ARG A 21 16.54 12.09 33.53
C ARG A 21 15.82 12.23 32.19
N GLN A 22 15.37 13.44 31.87
CA GLN A 22 14.65 13.69 30.61
C GLN A 22 15.45 13.24 29.37
N ALA A 23 16.76 13.54 29.33
CA ALA A 23 17.62 13.10 28.24
C ALA A 23 17.72 11.56 28.09
N GLU A 24 17.57 10.80 29.18
CA GLU A 24 17.56 9.33 29.15
C GLU A 24 16.22 8.80 28.63
N VAL A 25 15.12 9.49 28.95
CA VAL A 25 13.79 9.23 28.38
C VAL A 25 13.83 9.45 26.87
N ASP A 26 14.32 10.61 26.44
CA ASP A 26 14.39 10.98 25.02
C ASP A 26 15.27 9.99 24.23
N ALA A 27 16.41 9.56 24.80
CA ALA A 27 17.30 8.59 24.18
C ALA A 27 16.66 7.20 24.06
N LEU A 28 15.92 6.75 25.08
CA LEU A 28 15.24 5.46 25.08
C LEU A 28 14.03 5.46 24.15
N ASP A 29 13.26 6.55 24.11
CA ASP A 29 12.18 6.75 23.14
C ASP A 29 12.73 6.69 21.71
N ALA A 30 13.82 7.41 21.43
CA ALA A 30 14.47 7.37 20.12
C ALA A 30 15.04 5.99 19.78
N ALA A 31 15.47 5.21 20.77
CA ALA A 31 15.92 3.84 20.57
C ALA A 31 14.75 2.90 20.25
N LEU A 32 13.63 3.03 20.97
CA LEU A 32 12.41 2.25 20.73
C LEU A 32 11.79 2.55 19.36
N ASP A 33 11.88 3.79 18.90
CA ASP A 33 11.44 4.18 17.56
C ASP A 33 12.37 3.61 16.47
N ARG A 34 13.66 3.39 16.78
CA ARG A 34 14.63 2.71 15.88
C ARG A 34 14.54 1.19 15.92
N SER A 35 14.16 0.59 17.06
CA SER A 35 14.06 -0.85 17.26
C SER A 35 12.67 -1.43 17.00
N GLY A 36 11.68 -0.61 16.62
CA GLY A 36 10.38 -1.06 16.10
C GLY A 36 10.44 -1.82 14.77
N GLY A 37 11.63 -2.28 14.37
CA GLY A 37 11.91 -3.04 13.15
C GLY A 37 12.69 -4.31 13.44
N GLU A 38 12.22 -5.15 14.37
CA GLU A 38 12.55 -6.59 14.40
C GLU A 38 11.25 -7.34 14.72
N ALA A 39 10.69 -7.99 13.69
CA ALA A 39 9.47 -8.77 13.79
C ALA A 39 9.82 -10.24 13.98
N ASP A 40 9.75 -10.70 15.22
CA ASP A 40 9.43 -12.10 15.49
C ASP A 40 7.92 -12.30 15.31
N THR A 41 7.61 -13.23 14.42
CA THR A 41 6.39 -13.98 14.17
C THR A 41 5.24 -13.80 15.17
N GLU A 42 4.09 -13.33 14.69
CA GLU A 42 2.81 -14.07 14.82
C GLU A 42 1.69 -13.40 14.00
N ALA A 43 0.93 -14.24 13.31
CA ALA A 43 -0.16 -13.88 12.43
C ALA A 43 -1.37 -13.36 13.21
N SER A 44 -2.18 -12.56 12.51
CA SER A 44 -3.52 -12.06 12.85
C SER A 44 -3.57 -10.72 13.60
N GLY A 45 -3.40 -9.64 12.83
CA GLY A 45 -3.73 -8.29 13.28
C GLY A 45 -3.59 -7.26 12.16
N ASN A 46 -4.67 -7.04 11.39
CA ASN A 46 -4.75 -6.06 10.28
C ASN A 46 -3.51 -5.98 9.39
N ALA A 47 -3.38 -6.91 8.43
CA ALA A 47 -2.37 -6.83 7.39
C ALA A 47 -2.43 -5.45 6.72
N THR A 48 -1.43 -4.63 7.02
CA THR A 48 -1.32 -3.26 6.55
C THR A 48 -0.28 -3.26 5.43
N LEU A 49 -0.51 -2.46 4.39
CA LEU A 49 0.43 -2.37 3.29
C LEU A 49 1.80 -1.85 3.77
N GLY A 50 2.86 -2.57 3.43
CA GLY A 50 4.23 -2.22 3.77
C GLY A 50 4.78 -1.09 2.89
N ALA A 51 5.94 -0.56 3.30
CA ALA A 51 6.62 0.52 2.58
C ALA A 51 6.99 0.12 1.13
N ALA A 52 7.38 -1.15 0.91
CA ALA A 52 7.70 -1.67 -0.41
C ALA A 52 6.47 -1.66 -1.33
N GLY A 53 5.31 -2.12 -0.85
CA GLY A 53 4.05 -2.04 -1.57
C GLY A 53 3.63 -0.61 -1.92
N ILE A 54 3.74 0.32 -0.95
CA ILE A 54 3.43 1.74 -1.18
C ILE A 54 4.35 2.33 -2.26
N ALA A 55 5.65 2.09 -2.17
CA ALA A 55 6.62 2.57 -3.15
C ALA A 55 6.35 2.00 -4.55
N LEU A 56 6.01 0.71 -4.64
CA LEU A 56 5.68 0.05 -5.89
C LEU A 56 4.44 0.65 -6.56
N ILE A 57 3.37 0.88 -5.80
CA ILE A 57 2.14 1.52 -6.31
C ILE A 57 2.45 2.93 -6.81
N LYS A 58 3.07 3.77 -5.98
CA LYS A 58 3.42 5.15 -6.36
C LYS A 58 4.27 5.22 -7.64
N ARG A 59 5.22 4.30 -7.80
CA ARG A 59 6.08 4.21 -8.99
C ARG A 59 5.28 3.99 -10.28
N PHE A 60 4.20 3.21 -10.25
CA PHE A 60 3.44 2.84 -11.44
C PHE A 60 2.20 3.68 -11.70
N GLU A 61 1.61 4.29 -10.67
CA GLU A 61 0.49 5.22 -10.86
C GLU A 61 0.98 6.55 -11.47
N GLY A 62 2.09 7.09 -10.96
CA GLY A 62 2.53 8.45 -11.29
C GLY A 62 1.57 9.50 -10.71
N CYS A 63 2.09 10.48 -9.96
CA CYS A 63 1.22 11.54 -9.43
C CYS A 63 0.76 12.41 -10.61
N ALA A 64 -0.56 12.51 -10.80
CA ALA A 64 -1.16 13.22 -11.91
C ALA A 64 -0.77 14.71 -11.97
N ARG A 65 -0.78 15.26 -13.19
CA ARG A 65 -0.67 16.69 -13.58
C ARG A 65 -0.27 17.67 -12.46
N LEU A 66 1.01 17.66 -12.12
CA LEU A 66 1.60 18.71 -11.29
C LEU A 66 1.55 20.04 -12.06
N ARG A 67 0.89 21.02 -11.47
CA ARG A 67 0.83 22.40 -11.94
C ARG A 67 2.12 23.13 -11.58
N VAL A 68 2.33 24.28 -12.21
CA VAL A 68 3.49 25.15 -11.96
C VAL A 68 3.54 25.70 -10.53
N ASP A 69 2.39 25.76 -9.85
CA ASP A 69 2.25 26.20 -8.46
C ASP A 69 2.48 25.07 -7.43
N GLY A 70 2.80 23.86 -7.89
CA GLY A 70 3.04 22.69 -7.04
C GLY A 70 1.77 21.96 -6.59
N LEU A 71 0.59 22.37 -7.08
CA LEU A 71 -0.66 21.64 -6.85
C LEU A 71 -0.88 20.56 -7.92
N VAL A 72 -1.76 19.61 -7.63
CA VAL A 72 -2.11 18.49 -8.50
C VAL A 72 -3.54 18.69 -9.01
N GLU A 73 -3.72 18.62 -10.32
CA GLU A 73 -5.01 18.85 -10.97
C GLU A 73 -5.66 17.54 -11.47
N ALA A 74 -6.99 17.45 -11.31
CA ALA A 74 -7.76 16.34 -11.86
C ALA A 74 -7.77 16.34 -13.39
N TYR A 75 -7.86 15.16 -14.00
CA TYR A 75 -8.00 14.99 -15.44
C TYR A 75 -9.10 13.99 -15.78
N PRO A 76 -9.78 14.14 -16.94
CA PRO A 76 -10.83 13.22 -17.34
C PRO A 76 -10.25 11.88 -17.82
N ASP A 77 -11.05 10.82 -17.79
CA ASP A 77 -10.66 9.53 -18.36
C ASP A 77 -10.30 9.68 -19.85
N PRO A 78 -9.11 9.22 -20.31
CA PRO A 78 -8.71 9.37 -21.70
C PRO A 78 -9.61 8.66 -22.71
N GLY A 79 -10.35 7.62 -22.29
CA GLY A 79 -11.24 6.85 -23.14
C GLY A 79 -12.60 7.53 -23.34
N THR A 80 -13.16 8.10 -22.28
CA THR A 80 -14.48 8.77 -22.33
C THR A 80 -14.38 10.28 -22.58
N GLY A 81 -13.24 10.90 -22.29
CA GLY A 81 -13.06 12.35 -22.29
C GLY A 81 -13.79 13.06 -21.14
N GLY A 82 -14.35 12.32 -20.18
CA GLY A 82 -15.12 12.84 -19.06
C GLY A 82 -14.97 11.97 -17.82
N ASP A 83 -16.09 11.46 -17.29
CA ASP A 83 -16.06 10.58 -16.13
C ASP A 83 -15.48 9.18 -16.42
N PRO A 84 -14.82 8.56 -15.44
CA PRO A 84 -14.46 9.13 -14.14
C PRO A 84 -13.25 10.08 -14.22
N TRP A 85 -13.34 11.23 -13.55
CA TRP A 85 -12.18 12.10 -13.34
C TRP A 85 -11.21 11.49 -12.33
N THR A 86 -9.92 11.64 -12.61
CA THR A 86 -8.80 11.07 -11.85
C THR A 86 -7.86 12.15 -11.35
N ILE A 87 -7.36 12.06 -10.12
CA ILE A 87 -6.40 13.01 -9.53
C ILE A 87 -5.38 12.29 -8.62
N GLY A 88 -4.23 12.90 -8.39
CA GLY A 88 -3.20 12.38 -7.48
C GLY A 88 -2.67 11.02 -7.93
N TRP A 89 -2.67 10.05 -7.02
CA TRP A 89 -2.17 8.69 -7.26
C TRP A 89 -3.21 7.75 -7.92
N GLY A 90 -4.17 8.28 -8.69
CA GLY A 90 -5.22 7.47 -9.33
C GLY A 90 -6.58 7.52 -8.63
N ALA A 91 -6.82 8.52 -7.76
CA ALA A 91 -8.08 8.64 -7.04
C ALA A 91 -9.21 9.11 -7.96
N THR A 92 -10.38 8.48 -7.83
CA THR A 92 -11.64 8.84 -8.51
C THR A 92 -12.80 8.91 -7.52
N GLY A 93 -13.95 9.45 -7.90
CA GLY A 93 -15.14 9.47 -7.05
C GLY A 93 -15.22 10.69 -6.12
N ARG A 94 -15.55 10.51 -4.84
CA ARG A 94 -15.86 11.63 -3.91
C ARG A 94 -14.63 12.50 -3.60
N ASP A 95 -14.88 13.77 -3.33
CA ASP A 95 -13.93 14.72 -2.75
C ASP A 95 -14.67 15.56 -1.69
N GLY A 96 -14.51 15.23 -0.41
CA GLY A 96 -15.37 15.74 0.66
C GLY A 96 -16.85 15.47 0.39
N ASP A 97 -17.68 16.52 0.45
CA ASP A 97 -19.11 16.47 0.11
C ASP A 97 -19.39 16.44 -1.40
N GLY A 98 -18.36 16.69 -2.21
CA GLY A 98 -18.42 16.74 -3.67
C GLY A 98 -17.88 15.49 -4.35
N ARG A 99 -17.50 15.67 -5.63
CA ARG A 99 -16.91 14.65 -6.50
C ARG A 99 -15.69 15.25 -7.21
N ILE A 100 -14.65 14.44 -7.38
CA ILE A 100 -13.50 14.74 -8.23
C ILE A 100 -14.02 14.99 -9.64
N GLY A 101 -13.70 16.15 -10.19
CA GLY A 101 -14.24 16.63 -11.45
C GLY A 101 -13.40 17.74 -12.06
N PRO A 102 -13.93 18.43 -13.09
CA PRO A 102 -13.25 19.58 -13.70
C PRO A 102 -12.91 20.64 -12.64
N GLY A 103 -11.63 21.04 -12.59
CA GLY A 103 -11.16 22.06 -11.67
C GLY A 103 -10.89 21.59 -10.23
N THR A 104 -11.04 20.29 -9.91
CA THR A 104 -10.57 19.74 -8.64
C THR A 104 -9.05 19.82 -8.56
N VAL A 105 -8.53 20.34 -7.44
CA VAL A 105 -7.10 20.55 -7.21
C VAL A 105 -6.74 20.12 -5.79
N TRP A 106 -5.66 19.35 -5.66
CA TRP A 106 -5.14 18.88 -4.38
C TRP A 106 -3.68 19.28 -4.17
N THR A 107 -3.30 19.45 -2.91
CA THR A 107 -1.90 19.45 -2.49
C THR A 107 -1.35 18.02 -2.55
N GLN A 108 -0.02 17.88 -2.62
CA GLN A 108 0.63 16.56 -2.53
C GLN A 108 0.24 15.81 -1.25
N ALA A 109 0.08 16.52 -0.13
CA ALA A 109 -0.37 15.93 1.14
C ALA A 109 -1.80 15.37 1.05
N GLN A 110 -2.71 16.04 0.34
CA GLN A 110 -4.06 15.52 0.09
C GLN A 110 -4.02 14.28 -0.82
N CYS A 111 -3.17 14.27 -1.86
CA CYS A 111 -2.96 13.09 -2.70
C CYS A 111 -2.47 11.90 -1.87
N ASP A 112 -1.48 12.11 -0.99
CA ASP A 112 -0.92 11.07 -0.13
C ASP A 112 -1.93 10.56 0.91
N ALA A 113 -2.69 11.47 1.54
CA ALA A 113 -3.74 11.10 2.50
C ALA A 113 -4.85 10.29 1.82
N ARG A 114 -5.27 10.69 0.62
CA ARG A 114 -6.26 9.95 -0.16
C ARG A 114 -5.75 8.56 -0.54
N LEU A 115 -4.51 8.45 -1.01
CA LEU A 115 -3.89 7.17 -1.31
C LEU A 115 -3.89 6.27 -0.07
N ALA A 116 -3.46 6.77 1.08
CA ALA A 116 -3.46 5.99 2.32
C ALA A 116 -4.85 5.44 2.68
N ALA A 117 -5.91 6.25 2.54
CA ALA A 117 -7.28 5.82 2.77
C ALA A 117 -7.75 4.77 1.75
N ASP A 118 -7.45 4.96 0.45
CA ASP A 118 -7.80 3.99 -0.59
C ASP A 118 -7.07 2.65 -0.39
N LEU A 119 -5.79 2.69 0.01
CA LEU A 119 -4.99 1.50 0.27
C LEU A 119 -5.55 0.65 1.42
N GLN A 120 -6.17 1.24 2.44
CA GLN A 120 -6.84 0.47 3.50
C GLN A 120 -7.97 -0.40 2.94
N ARG A 121 -8.76 0.12 1.98
CA ARG A 121 -9.83 -0.63 1.32
C ARG A 121 -9.26 -1.78 0.50
N TYR A 122 -8.26 -1.52 -0.34
CA TYR A 122 -7.63 -2.57 -1.15
C TYR A 122 -6.93 -3.64 -0.29
N ALA A 123 -6.27 -3.24 0.80
CA ALA A 123 -5.69 -4.16 1.77
C ALA A 123 -6.75 -5.06 2.40
N ALA A 124 -7.88 -4.51 2.83
CA ALA A 124 -9.00 -5.29 3.37
C ALA A 124 -9.59 -6.26 2.34
N ASP A 125 -9.70 -5.85 1.08
CA ASP A 125 -10.17 -6.72 -0.01
C ASP A 125 -9.20 -7.88 -0.26
N VAL A 126 -7.88 -7.64 -0.16
CA VAL A 126 -6.86 -8.69 -0.25
C VAL A 126 -6.94 -9.64 0.94
N VAL A 127 -7.02 -9.13 2.18
CA VAL A 127 -7.19 -9.95 3.40
C VAL A 127 -8.39 -10.88 3.25
N ARG A 128 -9.53 -10.35 2.81
CA ARG A 128 -10.74 -11.15 2.60
C ARG A 128 -10.56 -12.20 1.50
N ALA A 129 -9.78 -11.91 0.46
CA ALA A 129 -9.57 -12.82 -0.67
C ALA A 129 -8.58 -13.96 -0.35
N ILE A 130 -7.58 -13.71 0.49
CA ILE A 130 -6.56 -14.71 0.86
C ILE A 130 -6.95 -15.54 2.10
N GLY A 131 -7.84 -15.01 2.95
CA GLY A 131 -8.28 -15.66 4.19
C GLY A 131 -7.10 -15.97 5.11
N ASP A 132 -7.06 -17.19 5.64
CA ASP A 132 -6.03 -17.65 6.57
C ASP A 132 -4.80 -18.24 5.86
N THR A 133 -4.67 -18.02 4.55
CA THR A 133 -3.50 -18.51 3.80
C THR A 133 -2.23 -17.83 4.35
N PRO A 134 -1.20 -18.59 4.77
CA PRO A 134 0.06 -18.01 5.20
C PRO A 134 0.65 -17.12 4.10
N THR A 135 0.88 -15.86 4.43
CA THR A 135 1.26 -14.83 3.47
C THR A 135 2.38 -13.98 4.06
N THR A 136 3.49 -13.84 3.35
CA THR A 136 4.57 -12.93 3.76
C THR A 136 4.16 -11.48 3.50
N GLN A 137 4.80 -10.53 4.17
CA GLN A 137 4.52 -9.11 3.92
C GLN A 137 4.75 -8.73 2.44
N ALA A 138 5.78 -9.28 1.81
CA ALA A 138 6.10 -8.98 0.41
C ALA A 138 5.04 -9.55 -0.56
N GLN A 139 4.53 -10.76 -0.29
CA GLN A 139 3.41 -11.32 -1.02
C GLN A 139 2.15 -10.45 -0.85
N PHE A 140 1.83 -10.06 0.38
CA PHE A 140 0.69 -9.19 0.66
C PHE A 140 0.80 -7.86 -0.10
N ASP A 141 1.97 -7.21 -0.04
CA ASP A 141 2.24 -5.96 -0.71
C ASP A 141 2.07 -6.06 -2.24
N ALA A 142 2.59 -7.14 -2.85
CA ALA A 142 2.43 -7.39 -4.27
C ALA A 142 0.97 -7.66 -4.67
N LEU A 143 0.21 -8.40 -3.85
CA LEU A 143 -1.21 -8.66 -4.05
C LEU A 143 -2.05 -7.38 -3.96
N VAL A 144 -1.74 -6.48 -3.01
CA VAL A 144 -2.40 -5.17 -2.90
C VAL A 144 -2.07 -4.30 -4.11
N SER A 145 -0.81 -4.22 -4.56
CA SER A 145 -0.45 -3.49 -5.78
C SER A 145 -1.18 -4.03 -7.02
N PHE A 146 -1.25 -5.36 -7.14
CA PHE A 146 -2.00 -6.02 -8.19
C PHE A 146 -3.48 -5.65 -8.16
N HIS A 147 -4.08 -5.70 -6.98
CA HIS A 147 -5.49 -5.41 -6.80
C HIS A 147 -5.82 -3.94 -7.07
N TYR A 148 -4.97 -3.02 -6.59
CA TYR A 148 -5.08 -1.59 -6.84
C TYR A 148 -5.24 -1.29 -8.33
N ASN A 149 -4.42 -1.96 -9.17
CA ASN A 149 -4.45 -1.77 -10.61
C ASN A 149 -5.64 -2.44 -11.32
N THR A 150 -6.05 -3.63 -10.88
CA THR A 150 -6.92 -4.51 -11.68
C THR A 150 -8.33 -4.67 -11.14
N GLY A 151 -8.54 -4.37 -9.86
CA GLY A 151 -9.78 -4.69 -9.16
C GLY A 151 -10.09 -6.20 -9.15
N ALA A 152 -9.10 -7.07 -9.36
CA ALA A 152 -9.34 -8.48 -9.70
C ALA A 152 -9.02 -9.51 -8.60
N ILE A 153 -8.61 -9.08 -7.40
CA ILE A 153 -8.09 -10.00 -6.38
C ILE A 153 -9.06 -11.15 -6.07
N ALA A 154 -10.37 -10.89 -6.00
CA ALA A 154 -11.36 -11.90 -5.64
C ALA A 154 -11.58 -12.98 -6.73
N ARG A 155 -11.21 -12.72 -7.99
CA ARG A 155 -11.51 -13.60 -9.14
C ARG A 155 -10.27 -14.09 -9.90
N ALA A 156 -9.09 -13.58 -9.58
CA ALA A 156 -7.87 -13.91 -10.30
C ALA A 156 -7.42 -15.35 -10.05
N THR A 157 -6.96 -16.04 -11.09
CA THR A 157 -6.25 -17.33 -10.95
C THR A 157 -5.03 -17.20 -10.05
N LEU A 158 -4.39 -16.03 -10.06
CA LEU A 158 -3.32 -15.65 -9.14
C LEU A 158 -3.70 -15.95 -7.68
N THR A 159 -4.82 -15.39 -7.20
CA THR A 159 -5.31 -15.58 -5.83
C THR A 159 -5.68 -17.03 -5.56
N ARG A 160 -6.29 -17.72 -6.53
CA ARG A 160 -6.60 -19.15 -6.41
C ARG A 160 -5.34 -19.99 -6.19
N LYS A 161 -4.26 -19.71 -6.91
CA LYS A 161 -2.97 -20.39 -6.75
C LYS A 161 -2.29 -20.03 -5.44
N HIS A 162 -2.33 -18.76 -5.05
CA HIS A 162 -1.83 -18.30 -3.76
C HIS A 162 -2.50 -19.05 -2.60
N ASN A 163 -3.84 -19.12 -2.59
CA ASN A 163 -4.60 -19.84 -1.55
C ASN A 163 -4.36 -21.36 -1.56
N ALA A 164 -4.01 -21.93 -2.72
CA ALA A 164 -3.57 -23.31 -2.84
C ALA A 164 -2.09 -23.53 -2.42
N ARG A 165 -1.41 -22.49 -1.93
CA ARG A 165 0.03 -22.46 -1.58
C ARG A 165 0.96 -22.77 -2.75
N ASP A 166 0.46 -22.66 -3.98
CA ASP A 166 1.24 -22.68 -5.21
C ASP A 166 1.82 -21.28 -5.45
N HIS A 167 2.79 -20.88 -4.63
CA HIS A 167 3.34 -19.53 -4.66
C HIS A 167 4.11 -19.24 -5.95
N GLU A 168 4.86 -20.22 -6.49
CA GLU A 168 5.52 -20.06 -7.79
C GLU A 168 4.52 -19.92 -8.93
N GLY A 169 3.47 -20.75 -8.95
CA GLY A 169 2.39 -20.60 -9.92
C GLY A 169 1.68 -19.26 -9.79
N ALA A 170 1.44 -18.77 -8.57
CA ALA A 170 0.84 -17.46 -8.35
C ALA A 170 1.73 -16.34 -8.90
N ALA A 171 3.06 -16.40 -8.67
CA ALA A 171 4.02 -15.43 -9.20
C ALA A 171 4.00 -15.38 -10.74
N LEU A 172 3.83 -16.52 -11.41
CA LEU A 172 3.71 -16.58 -12.87
C LEU A 172 2.41 -15.96 -13.41
N GLU A 173 1.32 -15.99 -12.63
CA GLU A 173 0.03 -15.44 -13.07
C GLU A 173 0.04 -13.92 -13.23
N PHE A 174 0.92 -13.18 -12.54
CA PHE A 174 1.03 -11.73 -12.71
C PHE A 174 1.22 -11.35 -14.18
N ALA A 175 2.08 -12.07 -14.91
CA ALA A 175 2.42 -11.77 -16.31
C ALA A 175 1.21 -11.83 -17.27
N ARG A 176 0.12 -12.51 -16.89
CA ARG A 176 -1.09 -12.63 -17.70
C ARG A 176 -1.96 -11.37 -17.67
N TRP A 177 -1.73 -10.47 -16.71
CA TRP A 177 -2.49 -9.24 -16.53
C TRP A 177 -1.80 -8.04 -17.17
N ASN A 178 -1.49 -8.17 -18.47
CA ASN A 178 -0.69 -7.18 -19.21
C ASN A 178 -1.43 -6.52 -20.39
N ARG A 179 -2.75 -6.72 -20.50
CA ARG A 179 -3.57 -6.24 -21.62
C ARG A 179 -4.60 -5.21 -21.17
N ALA A 180 -4.86 -4.23 -22.03
CA ALA A 180 -6.04 -3.35 -21.97
C ALA A 180 -6.52 -3.06 -23.40
N GLY A 181 -7.83 -2.95 -23.61
CA GLY A 181 -8.40 -2.75 -24.96
C GLY A 181 -7.99 -3.83 -25.97
N GLY A 182 -7.81 -5.08 -25.51
CA GLY A 182 -7.37 -6.19 -26.36
C GLY A 182 -5.88 -6.21 -26.74
N ARG A 183 -5.08 -5.22 -26.30
CA ARG A 183 -3.66 -5.09 -26.67
C ARG A 183 -2.76 -5.24 -25.45
N VAL A 184 -1.57 -5.81 -25.66
CA VAL A 184 -0.51 -5.85 -24.63
C VAL A 184 0.06 -4.46 -24.44
N LEU A 185 0.15 -3.99 -23.20
CA LEU A 185 0.73 -2.70 -22.85
C LEU A 185 2.09 -2.88 -22.19
N LYS A 186 3.13 -2.26 -22.76
CA LYS A 186 4.51 -2.31 -22.21
C LYS A 186 4.57 -1.83 -20.74
N GLY A 187 3.75 -0.84 -20.39
CA GLY A 187 3.64 -0.35 -19.01
C GLY A 187 3.16 -1.44 -18.05
N LEU A 188 2.10 -2.18 -18.41
CA LEU A 188 1.58 -3.28 -17.59
C LEU A 188 2.57 -4.44 -17.53
N VAL A 189 3.26 -4.79 -18.62
CA VAL A 189 4.31 -5.82 -18.59
C VAL A 189 5.37 -5.51 -17.53
N ARG A 190 5.88 -4.27 -17.48
CA ARG A 190 6.84 -3.85 -16.47
C ARG A 190 6.28 -3.87 -15.05
N ARG A 191 5.02 -3.44 -14.88
CA ARG A 191 4.33 -3.46 -13.57
C ARG A 191 4.19 -4.87 -13.04
N ARG A 192 3.69 -5.79 -13.86
CA ARG A 192 3.48 -7.19 -13.48
C ARG A 192 4.79 -7.90 -13.16
N ALA A 193 5.87 -7.60 -13.89
CA ALA A 193 7.20 -8.14 -13.57
C ALA A 193 7.70 -7.66 -12.21
N ALA A 194 7.57 -6.37 -11.89
CA ALA A 194 8.00 -5.82 -10.61
C ALA A 194 7.16 -6.32 -9.42
N GLU A 195 5.85 -6.53 -9.61
CA GLU A 195 5.00 -7.14 -8.59
C GLU A 195 5.33 -8.62 -8.37
N ALA A 196 5.59 -9.38 -9.44
CA ALA A 196 6.02 -10.76 -9.31
C ALA A 196 7.37 -10.88 -8.59
N GLU A 197 8.29 -9.94 -8.84
CA GLU A 197 9.57 -9.87 -8.14
C GLU A 197 9.37 -9.61 -6.64
N LEU A 198 8.57 -8.59 -6.27
CA LEU A 198 8.24 -8.33 -4.86
C LEU A 198 7.55 -9.53 -4.22
N TYR A 199 6.66 -10.22 -4.93
CA TYR A 199 5.97 -11.38 -4.39
C TYR A 199 6.93 -12.54 -4.05
N ARG A 200 8.06 -12.66 -4.74
CA ARG A 200 9.07 -13.72 -4.53
C ARG A 200 10.16 -13.37 -3.50
N SER A 201 10.22 -12.13 -3.01
CA SER A 201 11.27 -11.69 -2.09
C SER A 201 11.10 -12.21 -0.67
#